data_AF-A0A8T4X9L9-F1
#
_entry.id   AF-A0A8T4X9L9-F1
#
_cell.length_a   1.000
_cell.length_b   1.000
_cell.length_c   1.000
_cell.angle_alpha   90.00
_cell.angle_beta   90.00
_cell.angle_gamma   90.00
#
_symmetry.space_group_name_H-M   'P 1'
#
loop_
_entity.id
_entity.type
_entity.pdbx_description
1 polymer ?
#
loop_
_entity_poly.entity_id
_entity_poly.type
_entity_poly.pdbx_seq_one_letter_code
_entity_poly.pdbx_strand_id
1 'polypeptide(L)'
;MTISKENKTFIDSLIDYYISEAESYRQIAENFVPEVESVPDTAFGIITGCVYSGFLQAYQNQQLTPGLEDMNEFNQIIKKRAPLIKKALLGPIKQENKPKDTPEKSDI
;
A
#
# COMPACT_ATOMS: atom_id res chain seq x y z
N MET A 1 -9.11 13.04 20.19
CA MET A 1 -8.62 13.37 18.84
C MET A 1 -7.39 14.21 19.05
N THR A 2 -6.22 13.63 18.82
CA THR A 2 -4.91 14.17 19.24
C THR A 2 -4.15 14.71 18.03
N ILE A 3 -4.26 14.06 16.86
CA ILE A 3 -3.74 14.61 15.60
C ILE A 3 -4.56 15.84 15.18
N SER A 4 -3.88 16.91 14.81
CA SER A 4 -4.49 18.15 14.31
C SER A 4 -5.37 17.89 13.08
N LYS A 5 -6.40 18.73 12.87
CA LYS A 5 -7.29 18.61 11.71
C LYS A 5 -6.52 18.72 10.39
N GLU A 6 -5.52 19.58 10.33
CA GLU A 6 -4.65 19.77 9.18
C GLU A 6 -3.86 18.49 8.87
N ASN A 7 -3.18 17.92 9.87
CA ASN A 7 -2.39 16.69 9.67
C ASN A 7 -3.28 15.50 9.28
N LYS A 8 -4.53 15.43 9.77
CA LYS A 8 -5.49 14.41 9.33
C LYS A 8 -5.87 14.56 7.86
N THR A 9 -6.26 15.76 7.44
CA THR A 9 -6.58 16.04 6.03
C THR A 9 -5.39 15.72 5.13
N PHE A 10 -4.18 16.03 5.59
CA PHE A 10 -2.95 15.67 4.89
C PHE A 10 -2.75 14.16 4.77
N ILE A 11 -2.90 13.39 5.87
CA ILE A 11 -2.83 11.92 5.84
C ILE A 11 -3.88 11.33 4.89
N ASP A 12 -5.13 11.81 4.96
CA ASP A 12 -6.21 11.32 4.10
C ASP A 12 -5.88 11.56 2.61
N SER A 13 -5.36 12.75 2.28
CA SER A 13 -4.92 13.11 0.93
C SER A 13 -3.74 12.25 0.45
N LEU A 14 -2.78 11.97 1.34
CA LEU A 14 -1.65 11.06 1.06
C LEU A 14 -2.12 9.65 0.74
N ILE A 15 -3.10 9.14 1.48
CA ILE A 15 -3.69 7.82 1.23
C ILE A 15 -4.41 7.82 -0.12
N ASP A 16 -5.22 8.84 -0.41
CA ASP A 16 -5.90 8.95 -1.71
C ASP A 16 -4.91 9.00 -2.88
N TYR A 17 -3.83 9.78 -2.72
CA TYR A 17 -2.76 9.87 -3.72
C TYR A 17 -2.09 8.50 -3.98
N TYR A 18 -1.69 7.78 -2.93
CA TYR A 18 -1.06 6.46 -3.13
C TYR A 18 -2.04 5.40 -3.64
N ILE A 19 -3.33 5.53 -3.35
CA ILE A 19 -4.37 4.70 -3.96
C ILE A 19 -4.46 4.99 -5.48
N SER A 20 -4.39 6.25 -5.91
CA SER A 20 -4.41 6.56 -7.35
C SER A 20 -3.18 6.05 -8.09
N GLU A 21 -2.05 5.90 -7.39
CA GLU A 21 -0.78 5.41 -7.92
C GLU A 21 -0.55 3.90 -7.64
N ALA A 22 -1.58 3.16 -7.25
CA ALA A 22 -1.47 1.77 -6.81
C ALA A 22 -0.78 0.83 -7.82
N GLU A 23 -0.95 1.07 -9.12
CA GLU A 23 -0.29 0.27 -10.17
C GLU A 23 1.24 0.43 -10.13
N SER A 24 1.74 1.65 -9.94
CA SER A 24 3.17 1.95 -9.80
C SER A 24 3.77 1.19 -8.62
N TYR A 25 3.07 1.16 -7.48
CA TYR A 25 3.52 0.41 -6.29
C TYR A 25 3.50 -1.10 -6.50
N ARG A 26 2.56 -1.60 -7.30
CA ARG A 26 2.51 -3.01 -7.68
C ARG A 26 3.70 -3.39 -8.54
N GLN A 27 4.03 -2.57 -9.55
CA GLN A 27 5.21 -2.77 -10.39
C GLN A 27 6.52 -2.74 -9.58
N ILE A 28 6.62 -1.85 -8.59
CA ILE A 28 7.75 -1.84 -7.67
C ILE A 28 7.81 -3.18 -6.89
N ALA A 29 6.69 -3.63 -6.33
CA ALA A 29 6.60 -4.89 -5.60
C ALA A 29 6.93 -6.13 -6.46
N GLU A 30 6.62 -6.11 -7.76
CA GLU A 30 6.96 -7.18 -8.72
C GLU A 30 8.47 -7.42 -8.84
N ASN A 31 9.31 -6.38 -8.65
CA ASN A 31 10.77 -6.51 -8.71
C ASN A 31 11.40 -7.26 -7.53
N PHE A 32 10.62 -7.51 -6.47
CA PHE A 32 11.07 -8.25 -5.29
C PHE A 32 10.66 -9.73 -5.35
N VAL A 33 10.16 -10.21 -6.49
CA VAL A 33 9.95 -11.65 -6.72
C VAL A 33 11.29 -12.27 -7.12
N PRO A 34 11.73 -13.38 -6.50
CA PRO A 34 10.96 -14.29 -5.63
C PRO A 34 11.09 -14.05 -4.12
N GLU A 35 11.74 -12.98 -3.66
CA GLU A 35 11.94 -12.69 -2.23
C GLU A 35 10.63 -12.42 -1.48
N VAL A 36 9.57 -12.00 -2.18
CA VAL A 36 8.23 -11.80 -1.63
C VAL A 36 7.21 -12.79 -2.20
N GLU A 37 6.35 -13.32 -1.33
CA GLU A 37 5.32 -14.31 -1.71
C GLU A 37 4.06 -13.66 -2.32
N SER A 38 3.78 -12.40 -2.01
CA SER A 38 2.56 -11.70 -2.41
C SER A 38 2.90 -10.27 -2.83
N VAL A 39 2.85 -10.03 -4.14
CA VAL A 39 3.00 -8.69 -4.72
C VAL A 39 1.96 -7.69 -4.15
N PRO A 40 0.66 -8.03 -4.05
CA PRO A 40 -0.33 -7.11 -3.47
C PRO A 40 -0.07 -6.78 -2.00
N ASP A 41 0.33 -7.74 -1.18
CA ASP A 41 0.61 -7.47 0.25
C ASP A 41 1.93 -6.69 0.43
N THR A 42 2.92 -6.94 -0.42
CA THR A 42 4.17 -6.17 -0.46
C THR A 42 3.89 -4.72 -0.84
N ALA A 43 3.13 -4.48 -1.92
CA ALA A 43 2.74 -3.14 -2.33
C ALA A 43 1.89 -2.43 -1.26
N PHE A 44 1.02 -3.16 -0.56
CA PHE A 44 0.26 -2.62 0.58
C PHE A 44 1.19 -2.16 1.71
N GLY A 45 2.22 -2.96 2.02
CA GLY A 45 3.25 -2.60 2.99
C GLY A 45 4.03 -1.35 2.57
N ILE A 46 4.44 -1.26 1.29
CA ILE A 46 5.14 -0.10 0.74
C ILE A 46 4.28 1.17 0.88
N ILE A 47 3.02 1.13 0.42
CA ILE A 47 2.10 2.28 0.54
C ILE A 47 1.93 2.69 2.00
N THR A 48 1.69 1.73 2.90
CA THR A 48 1.51 2.02 4.33
C THR A 48 2.77 2.66 4.94
N GLY A 49 3.95 2.16 4.56
CA GLY A 49 5.24 2.72 4.99
C GLY A 49 5.49 4.13 4.44
N CYS A 50 5.09 4.41 3.20
CA CYS A 50 5.17 5.74 2.59
C CYS A 50 4.23 6.73 3.30
N VAL A 51 2.99 6.34 3.59
CA VAL A 51 2.04 7.17 4.35
C VAL A 51 2.59 7.46 5.75
N TYR A 52 3.17 6.46 6.42
CA TYR A 52 3.79 6.65 7.74
C TYR A 52 4.98 7.62 7.69
N SER A 53 5.85 7.48 6.70
CA SER A 53 6.96 8.41 6.48
C SER A 53 6.47 9.84 6.24
N GLY A 54 5.43 10.01 5.42
CA GLY A 54 4.80 11.31 5.17
C GLY A 54 4.19 11.91 6.44
N PHE A 55 3.52 11.10 7.26
CA PHE A 55 3.02 11.52 8.58
C PHE A 55 4.15 12.03 9.48
N LEU A 56 5.25 11.28 9.61
CA LEU A 56 6.40 11.74 10.40
C LEU A 56 6.99 13.03 9.86
N GLN A 57 7.11 13.16 8.53
CA GLN A 57 7.64 14.34 7.87
C GLN A 57 6.77 15.58 8.15
N ALA A 58 5.44 15.44 8.16
CA ALA A 58 4.54 16.55 8.50
C ALA A 58 4.76 17.08 9.92
N TYR A 59 4.99 16.19 10.89
CA TYR A 59 5.34 16.58 12.25
C TYR A 59 6.71 17.26 12.30
N GLN A 60 7.71 16.69 11.63
CA GLN A 60 9.06 17.26 11.57
C GLN A 60 9.06 18.66 10.96
N ASN A 61 8.29 18.91 9.91
CA ASN A 61 8.15 20.23 9.29
C ASN A 61 7.57 21.28 10.25
N GLN A 62 6.77 20.85 11.23
CA GLN A 62 6.21 21.68 12.30
C GLN A 62 7.13 21.75 13.53
N GLN A 63 8.33 21.15 13.48
CA GLN A 63 9.26 20.99 14.60
C GLN A 63 8.63 20.20 15.77
N LEU A 64 7.72 19.29 15.46
CA LEU A 64 7.03 18.42 16.41
C LEU A 64 7.50 16.97 16.26
N THR A 65 7.21 16.17 17.28
CA THR A 65 7.36 14.71 17.25
C THR A 65 6.04 14.08 17.71
N PRO A 66 5.49 13.11 16.95
CA PRO A 66 4.21 12.51 17.31
C PRO A 66 4.32 11.72 18.61
N GLY A 67 3.33 11.89 19.49
CA GLY A 67 3.20 11.12 20.72
C GLY A 67 2.55 9.75 20.51
N LEU A 68 2.45 8.98 21.58
CA LEU A 68 1.85 7.64 21.59
C LEU A 68 0.37 7.66 21.16
N GLU A 69 -0.36 8.72 21.53
CA GLU A 69 -1.75 8.93 21.14
C GLU A 69 -1.90 9.26 19.65
N ASP A 70 -1.01 10.10 19.10
CA ASP A 70 -1.00 10.43 17.66
C ASP A 70 -0.74 9.17 16.83
N MET A 71 0.21 8.34 17.26
CA MET A 71 0.51 7.06 16.63
C MET A 71 -0.69 6.11 16.66
N ASN A 72 -1.42 6.06 17.79
CA ASN A 72 -2.62 5.24 17.90
C ASN A 72 -3.73 5.74 16.96
N GLU A 73 -3.93 7.06 16.87
CA GLU A 73 -4.91 7.65 15.96
C GLU A 73 -4.52 7.43 14.48
N PHE A 74 -3.25 7.57 14.13
CA PHE A 74 -2.71 7.24 12.80
C PHE A 74 -3.01 5.78 12.43
N ASN A 75 -2.73 4.84 13.33
CA ASN A 75 -2.99 3.42 13.11
C ASN A 75 -4.49 3.14 12.88
N GLN A 76 -5.37 3.87 13.56
CA GLN A 76 -6.82 3.76 13.32
C GLN A 76 -7.22 4.29 11.95
N ILE A 77 -6.61 5.38 11.47
CA ILE A 77 -6.85 5.91 10.12
C ILE A 77 -6.41 4.88 9.07
N ILE A 78 -5.19 4.35 9.19
CA ILE A 78 -4.68 3.29 8.30
C ILE A 78 -5.60 2.07 8.33
N LYS A 79 -5.98 1.57 9.51
CA LYS A 79 -6.88 0.42 9.64
C LYS A 79 -8.23 0.63 8.94
N LYS A 80 -8.81 1.84 9.04
CA LYS A 80 -10.07 2.18 8.35
C LYS A 80 -9.91 2.23 6.84
N ARG A 81 -8.75 2.67 6.35
CA ARG A 81 -8.48 2.86 4.91
C ARG A 81 -7.88 1.63 4.24
N ALA A 82 -7.34 0.68 5.02
CA ALA A 82 -6.69 -0.53 4.52
C ALA A 82 -7.52 -1.33 3.48
N PRO A 83 -8.86 -1.51 3.64
CA PRO A 83 -9.65 -2.19 2.62
C PRO A 83 -9.64 -1.48 1.26
N LEU A 84 -9.60 -0.14 1.24
CA LEU A 84 -9.56 0.65 0.00
C LEU A 84 -8.20 0.53 -0.68
N ILE A 85 -7.11 0.60 0.11
CA ILE A 85 -5.74 0.41 -0.38
C ILE A 85 -5.61 -0.99 -1.01
N LYS A 86 -6.03 -2.02 -0.28
CA LYS A 86 -5.94 -3.41 -0.76
C LYS A 86 -6.80 -3.63 -2.01
N LYS A 87 -8.00 -3.05 -2.07
CA LYS A 87 -8.86 -3.11 -3.27
C LYS A 87 -8.18 -2.50 -4.50
N ALA A 88 -7.50 -1.35 -4.35
CA ALA A 88 -6.80 -0.70 -5.45
C ALA A 88 -5.65 -1.56 -6.00
N LEU A 89 -4.93 -2.26 -5.11
CA LEU A 89 -3.78 -3.11 -5.47
C LEU A 89 -4.15 -4.44 -6.12
N LEU A 90 -5.36 -4.95 -5.88
CA LEU A 90 -5.83 -6.20 -6.50
C LEU A 90 -6.18 -6.03 -7.99
N GLY A 91 -6.30 -4.78 -8.48
CA GLY A 91 -6.66 -4.46 -9.87
C GLY A 91 -7.99 -5.09 -10.32
N PRO A 92 -8.43 -4.87 -11.58
CA PRO A 92 -9.30 -5.84 -12.22
C PRO A 92 -8.53 -7.15 -12.34
N ILE A 93 -9.15 -8.28 -11.97
CA ILE A 93 -8.58 -9.61 -12.14
C ILE A 93 -8.26 -9.79 -13.64
N LYS A 94 -7.03 -9.52 -14.05
CA LYS A 94 -6.50 -10.10 -15.27
C LYS A 94 -6.26 -11.55 -14.89
N GLN A 95 -7.18 -12.42 -15.30
CA GLN A 95 -7.01 -13.86 -15.20
C GLN A 95 -5.57 -14.17 -15.61
N GLU A 96 -4.78 -14.71 -14.68
CA GLU A 96 -3.53 -15.34 -15.02
C GLU A 96 -3.85 -16.37 -16.10
N ASN A 97 -3.41 -16.11 -17.32
CA ASN A 97 -3.31 -17.14 -18.32
C ASN A 97 -2.29 -18.15 -17.79
N LYS A 98 -2.78 -19.16 -17.07
CA LYS A 98 -2.03 -20.41 -16.86
C LYS A 98 -1.50 -20.84 -18.22
N PRO A 99 -0.19 -21.16 -18.35
CA PRO A 99 0.28 -21.84 -19.54
C PRO A 99 -0.58 -23.09 -19.73
N LYS A 100 -1.22 -23.22 -20.90
CA LYS A 100 -1.80 -24.49 -21.29
C LYS A 100 -0.65 -25.47 -21.41
N ASP A 101 -0.56 -26.40 -20.46
CA ASP A 101 0.23 -27.62 -20.65
C ASP A 101 -0.13 -28.19 -22.02
N THR A 102 0.85 -28.16 -22.90
CA THR A 102 0.77 -28.82 -24.19
C THR A 102 0.89 -30.30 -23.91
N PRO A 103 -0.08 -31.16 -24.26
CA PRO A 103 0.18 -32.58 -24.23
C PRO A 103 1.18 -32.88 -25.34
N GLU A 104 2.40 -33.14 -24.91
CA GLU A 104 3.44 -33.86 -25.62
C GLU A 104 2.81 -35.09 -26.28
N LYS A 105 2.61 -35.02 -27.60
CA LYS A 105 2.32 -36.22 -28.37
C LYS A 105 3.60 -37.01 -28.46
N SER A 106 3.67 -38.02 -27.60
CA SER A 106 4.56 -39.17 -27.71
C SER A 106 4.45 -39.82 -29.09
N ASP A 107 5.60 -40.18 -29.64
CA ASP A 107 5.82 -40.96 -30.85
C ASP A 107 4.93 -42.22 -30.93
N ILE A 108 4.42 -42.51 -32.13
CA ILE A 108 4.47 -43.78 -32.90
C ILE A 108 3.92 -43.50 -34.30
#